data_AF-A0A522M1H3-F1
#
_entry.id   AF-A0A522M1H3-F1
#
_cell.length_a   1.000
_cell.length_b   1.000
_cell.length_c   1.000
_cell.angle_alpha   90.00
_cell.angle_beta   90.00
_cell.angle_gamma   90.00
#
_symmetry.space_group_name_H-M   'P 1'
#
loop_
_entity.id
_entity.type
_entity.pdbx_description
1 polymer ?
#
loop_
_entity_poly.entity_id
_entity_poly.type
_entity_poly.pdbx_seq_one_letter_code
_entity_poly.pdbx_strand_id
1 'polypeptide(L)'
;MARKIKKKEYEHERKHVVRFLRLHSAHGAVNAAYELAGLWLREAEAGQPVPAQEQMARLAAGGVTGAEIIEEVLALWLYSRWHPTGLPDDIRLTKALGTNVLLLVPREASSELTPGGEKKYRRLGALIRAEVGEHIRRVFGVFALNVLTAIERQIRAKQDAAQALRTPFPDPLSTPTAPPEGDAGPH
;
A
#
# COMPACT_ATOMS: atom_id res chain seq x y z
N MET A 1 14.54 -14.12 -9.12
CA MET A 1 14.47 -13.59 -7.72
C MET A 1 13.65 -12.31 -7.72
N ALA A 2 12.75 -12.11 -6.75
CA ALA A 2 12.00 -10.85 -6.62
C ALA A 2 12.94 -9.73 -6.15
N ARG A 3 12.93 -8.58 -6.84
CA ARG A 3 13.66 -7.38 -6.44
C ARG A 3 13.16 -6.92 -5.05
N LYS A 4 14.08 -6.57 -4.16
CA LYS A 4 13.73 -5.92 -2.90
C LYS A 4 13.34 -4.46 -3.19
N ILE A 5 12.11 -4.08 -2.83
CA ILE A 5 11.66 -2.69 -2.84
C ILE A 5 12.12 -2.03 -1.54
N LYS A 6 12.80 -0.89 -1.64
CA LYS A 6 13.25 -0.07 -0.50
C LYS A 6 12.15 0.92 -0.12
N LYS A 7 12.08 1.29 1.17
CA LYS A 7 11.11 2.27 1.68
C LYS A 7 11.05 3.58 0.89
N LYS A 8 12.22 4.08 0.45
CA LYS A 8 12.33 5.30 -0.36
C LYS A 8 11.60 5.21 -1.72
N GLU A 9 11.38 4.01 -2.25
CA GLU A 9 10.76 3.81 -3.57
C GLU A 9 9.24 4.02 -3.54
N TYR A 10 8.57 3.77 -2.41
CA TYR A 10 7.11 3.94 -2.24
C TYR A 10 6.74 5.02 -1.22
N GLU A 11 7.67 5.92 -0.90
CA GLU A 11 7.46 6.97 0.09
C GLU A 11 6.36 7.96 -0.35
N HIS A 12 6.19 8.16 -1.66
CA HIS A 12 5.12 9.00 -2.20
C HIS A 12 3.74 8.40 -1.92
N GLU A 13 3.58 7.12 -2.19
CA GLU A 13 2.37 6.33 -1.95
C GLU A 13 2.06 6.26 -0.46
N ARG A 14 3.09 6.06 0.36
CA ARG A 14 2.95 6.07 1.83
C ARG A 14 2.36 7.40 2.32
N LYS A 15 2.79 8.54 1.79
CA LYS A 15 2.21 9.85 2.16
C LYS A 15 0.73 9.96 1.80
N HIS A 16 0.32 9.45 0.64
CA HIS A 16 -1.11 9.44 0.24
C HIS A 16 -1.93 8.56 1.16
N VAL A 17 -1.44 7.36 1.47
CA VAL A 17 -2.10 6.41 2.38
C VAL A 17 -2.23 6.99 3.78
N VAL A 18 -1.14 7.48 4.38
CA VAL A 18 -1.16 8.08 5.73
C VAL A 18 -2.14 9.24 5.78
N ARG A 19 -2.11 10.14 4.78
CA ARG A 19 -3.05 11.26 4.70
C ARG A 19 -4.49 10.76 4.60
N PHE A 20 -4.76 9.78 3.73
CA PHE A 20 -6.09 9.23 3.54
C PHE A 20 -6.62 8.59 4.83
N LEU A 21 -5.83 7.74 5.48
CA LEU A 21 -6.20 7.07 6.73
C LEU A 21 -6.45 8.07 7.86
N ARG A 22 -5.61 9.11 7.98
CA ARG A 22 -5.81 10.18 8.97
C ARG A 22 -7.14 10.92 8.78
N LEU A 23 -7.48 11.24 7.53
CA LEU A 23 -8.76 11.89 7.18
C LEU A 23 -9.97 11.00 7.47
N HIS A 24 -9.81 9.67 7.43
CA HIS A 24 -10.87 8.70 7.67
C HIS A 24 -10.65 7.88 8.95
N SER A 25 -9.98 8.47 9.94
CA SER A 25 -9.63 7.79 11.20
C SER A 25 -10.86 7.36 12.01
N ALA A 26 -12.01 8.01 11.83
CA ALA A 26 -13.28 7.61 12.44
C ALA A 26 -14.01 6.48 11.67
N HIS A 27 -13.52 6.08 10.50
CA HIS A 27 -14.20 5.08 9.68
C HIS A 27 -14.05 3.68 10.28
N GLY A 28 -15.18 2.98 10.51
CA GLY A 28 -15.19 1.68 11.19
C GLY A 28 -14.25 0.63 10.56
N ALA A 29 -14.17 0.57 9.24
CA ALA A 29 -13.26 -0.36 8.55
C ALA A 29 -11.76 -0.06 8.80
N VAL A 30 -11.38 1.22 8.97
CA VAL A 30 -9.99 1.60 9.26
C VAL A 30 -9.63 1.16 10.68
N ASN A 31 -10.51 1.44 11.65
CA ASN A 31 -10.31 1.01 13.03
C ASN A 31 -10.30 -0.52 13.17
N ALA A 32 -11.19 -1.23 12.47
CA ALA A 32 -11.18 -2.68 12.45
C ALA A 32 -9.89 -3.26 11.86
N ALA A 33 -9.35 -2.66 10.79
CA ALA A 33 -8.08 -3.08 10.23
C ALA A 33 -6.90 -2.86 11.20
N TYR A 34 -6.87 -1.71 11.89
CA TYR A 34 -5.87 -1.43 12.92
C TYR A 34 -5.97 -2.40 14.10
N GLU A 35 -7.18 -2.69 14.57
CA GLU A 35 -7.39 -3.64 15.67
C GLU A 35 -7.03 -5.06 15.28
N LEU A 36 -7.36 -5.52 14.07
CA LEU A 36 -6.97 -6.86 13.61
C LEU A 36 -5.45 -6.99 13.49
N ALA A 37 -4.76 -5.99 12.93
CA ALA A 37 -3.30 -5.98 12.87
C ALA A 37 -2.68 -5.90 14.28
N GLY A 38 -3.29 -5.15 15.19
CA GLY A 38 -2.87 -5.07 16.59
C GLY A 38 -3.10 -6.38 17.35
N LEU A 39 -4.22 -7.05 17.12
CA LEU A 39 -4.52 -8.36 17.68
C LEU A 39 -3.48 -9.39 17.23
N TRP A 40 -3.11 -9.41 15.95
CA TRP A 40 -2.08 -10.30 15.44
C TRP A 40 -0.73 -10.12 16.16
N LEU A 41 -0.35 -8.87 16.44
CA LEU A 41 0.85 -8.57 17.24
C LEU A 41 0.73 -9.06 18.69
N ARG A 42 -0.39 -8.78 19.36
CA ARG A 42 -0.65 -9.20 20.75
C ARG A 42 -0.69 -10.71 20.91
N GLU A 43 -1.34 -11.41 19.97
CA GLU A 43 -1.40 -12.87 19.96
C GLU A 43 0.00 -13.48 19.77
N ALA A 44 0.81 -12.92 18.86
CA ALA A 44 2.19 -13.35 18.68
C ALA A 44 3.03 -13.18 19.95
N GLU A 45 2.93 -12.03 20.59
CA GLU A 45 3.61 -11.71 21.86
C GLU A 45 3.16 -12.63 23.01
N ALA A 46 1.87 -12.96 23.07
CA ALA A 46 1.30 -13.89 24.04
C ALA A 46 1.61 -15.36 23.75
N GLY A 47 2.43 -15.67 22.75
CA GLY A 47 2.82 -17.03 22.43
C GLY A 47 1.78 -17.84 21.64
N GLN A 48 0.72 -17.20 21.15
CA GLN A 48 -0.35 -17.88 20.41
C GLN A 48 0.12 -18.27 19.00
N PRO A 49 -0.41 -19.38 18.44
CA PRO A 49 -0.02 -19.86 17.12
C PRO A 49 -0.57 -18.95 16.02
N VAL A 50 0.24 -17.98 15.58
CA VAL A 50 -0.07 -17.06 14.48
C VAL A 50 1.02 -17.12 13.40
N PRO A 51 0.72 -16.70 12.15
CA PRO A 51 1.71 -16.67 11.08
C PRO A 51 2.96 -15.88 11.46
N ALA A 52 4.14 -16.49 11.27
CA ALA A 52 5.44 -15.93 11.65
C ALA A 52 5.50 -15.40 13.11
N GLN A 53 4.90 -16.12 14.04
CA GLN A 53 4.78 -15.77 15.47
C GLN A 53 6.05 -15.11 16.05
N GLU A 54 7.23 -15.75 15.96
CA GLU A 54 8.48 -15.22 16.51
C GLU A 54 8.80 -13.81 15.97
N GLN A 55 8.63 -13.61 14.67
CA GLN A 55 8.96 -12.34 14.03
C GLN A 55 7.92 -11.25 14.34
N MET A 56 6.65 -11.63 14.48
CA MET A 56 5.57 -10.71 14.87
C MET A 56 5.67 -10.31 16.34
N ALA A 57 6.01 -11.25 17.24
CA ALA A 57 6.30 -10.96 18.64
C ALA A 57 7.45 -9.96 18.80
N ARG A 58 8.51 -10.11 17.98
CA ARG A 58 9.60 -9.12 17.92
C ARG A 58 9.13 -7.75 17.44
N LEU A 59 8.20 -7.66 16.48
CA LEU A 59 7.63 -6.38 16.06
C LEU A 59 6.85 -5.74 17.22
N ALA A 60 6.05 -6.53 17.94
CA ALA A 60 5.30 -6.08 19.12
C ALA A 60 6.24 -5.54 20.21
N ALA A 61 7.28 -6.31 20.58
CA ALA A 61 8.29 -5.89 21.54
C ALA A 61 9.08 -4.64 21.09
N GLY A 62 9.18 -4.40 19.78
CA GLY A 62 9.75 -3.20 19.19
C GLY A 62 8.80 -1.99 19.16
N GLY A 63 7.60 -2.11 19.72
CA GLY A 63 6.60 -1.05 19.79
C GLY A 63 5.83 -0.80 18.49
N VAL A 64 5.88 -1.72 17.52
CA VAL A 64 5.11 -1.58 16.28
C VAL A 64 3.63 -1.66 16.58
N THR A 65 2.88 -0.75 15.96
CA THR A 65 1.43 -0.68 16.08
C THR A 65 0.72 -1.32 14.89
N GLY A 66 -0.55 -1.70 15.08
CA GLY A 66 -1.39 -2.16 13.97
C GLY A 66 -1.54 -1.09 12.87
N ALA A 67 -1.53 0.19 13.22
CA ALA A 67 -1.57 1.29 12.28
C ALA A 67 -0.34 1.31 11.34
N GLU A 68 0.87 1.14 11.88
CA GLU A 68 2.09 1.11 11.07
C GLU A 68 2.12 -0.07 10.09
N ILE A 69 1.62 -1.24 10.51
CA ILE A 69 1.47 -2.40 9.62
C ILE A 69 0.53 -2.06 8.45
N ILE A 70 -0.65 -1.53 8.76
CA ILE A 70 -1.67 -1.21 7.75
C ILE A 70 -1.17 -0.12 6.80
N GLU A 71 -0.53 0.94 7.30
CA GLU A 71 0.07 1.98 6.46
C GLU A 71 1.11 1.42 5.49
N GLU A 72 2.03 0.59 5.98
CA GLU A 72 3.10 0.00 5.18
C GLU A 72 2.55 -0.93 4.09
N VAL A 73 1.57 -1.75 4.46
CA VAL A 73 0.88 -2.70 3.58
C VAL A 73 0.13 -1.97 2.47
N LEU A 74 -0.67 -0.96 2.81
CA LEU A 74 -1.43 -0.18 1.85
C LEU A 74 -0.52 0.63 0.91
N ALA A 75 0.59 1.16 1.42
CA ALA A 75 1.56 1.89 0.60
C ALA A 75 2.18 1.01 -0.48
N LEU A 76 2.54 -0.24 -0.14
CA LEU A 76 3.09 -1.20 -1.11
C LEU A 76 2.04 -1.66 -2.14
N TRP A 77 0.80 -1.86 -1.71
CA TRP A 77 -0.30 -2.15 -2.63
C TRP A 77 -0.54 -1.00 -3.61
N LEU A 78 -0.57 0.24 -3.11
CA LEU A 78 -0.73 1.42 -3.96
C LEU A 78 0.44 1.57 -4.94
N TYR A 79 1.68 1.32 -4.47
CA TYR A 79 2.87 1.33 -5.31
C TYR A 79 2.80 0.25 -6.40
N SER A 80 2.39 -0.97 -6.06
CA SER A 80 2.19 -2.05 -7.03
C SER A 80 1.16 -1.68 -8.10
N ARG A 81 0.08 -1.00 -7.69
CA ARG A 81 -1.00 -0.57 -8.59
C ARG A 81 -0.56 0.55 -9.55
N TRP A 82 0.22 1.52 -9.07
CA TRP A 82 0.73 2.63 -9.90
C TRP A 82 1.97 2.25 -10.72
N HIS A 83 2.76 1.29 -10.24
CA HIS A 83 4.00 0.84 -10.87
C HIS A 83 3.99 -0.69 -11.11
N PRO A 84 3.05 -1.21 -11.92
CA PRO A 84 2.87 -2.65 -12.10
C PRO A 84 4.09 -3.32 -12.74
N THR A 85 4.93 -2.61 -13.49
CA THR A 85 6.19 -3.15 -14.02
C THR A 85 7.27 -3.30 -12.95
N GLY A 86 7.29 -2.41 -11.94
CA GLY A 86 8.27 -2.40 -10.86
C GLY A 86 7.95 -3.38 -9.75
N LEU A 87 6.66 -3.54 -9.42
CA LEU A 87 6.16 -4.52 -8.46
C LEU A 87 4.83 -5.11 -8.95
N PRO A 88 4.86 -6.20 -9.74
CA PRO A 88 3.64 -6.86 -10.20
C PRO A 88 2.82 -7.45 -9.06
N ASP A 89 1.50 -7.43 -9.20
CA ASP A 89 0.55 -8.01 -8.25
C ASP A 89 0.49 -9.55 -8.36
N ASP A 90 1.60 -10.20 -8.02
CA ASP A 90 1.74 -11.64 -7.95
C ASP A 90 2.49 -12.05 -6.67
N ILE A 91 3.12 -13.24 -6.69
CA ILE A 91 3.97 -13.74 -5.59
C ILE A 91 5.07 -12.75 -5.17
N ARG A 92 5.49 -11.85 -6.06
CA ARG A 92 6.46 -10.77 -5.77
C ARG A 92 5.87 -9.74 -4.82
N LEU A 93 4.64 -9.28 -5.05
CA LEU A 93 3.94 -8.40 -4.12
C LEU A 93 3.72 -9.09 -2.78
N THR A 94 3.29 -10.36 -2.78
CA THR A 94 3.15 -11.16 -1.56
C THR A 94 4.44 -11.16 -0.73
N LYS A 95 5.57 -11.49 -1.35
CA LYS A 95 6.88 -11.47 -0.67
C LYS A 95 7.32 -10.05 -0.27
N ALA A 96 6.97 -9.03 -1.03
CA ALA A 96 7.29 -7.64 -0.71
C ALA A 96 6.52 -7.14 0.52
N LEU A 97 5.23 -7.47 0.62
CA LEU A 97 4.38 -7.18 1.79
C LEU A 97 5.00 -7.80 3.05
N GLY A 98 5.23 -9.11 3.04
CA GLY A 98 5.84 -9.78 4.18
C GLY A 98 7.25 -9.28 4.50
N THR A 99 8.06 -8.99 3.49
CA THR A 99 9.42 -8.45 3.71
C THR A 99 9.40 -7.10 4.43
N ASN A 100 8.56 -6.17 4.00
CA ASN A 100 8.59 -4.80 4.51
C ASN A 100 7.93 -4.69 5.88
N VAL A 101 6.84 -5.42 6.14
CA VAL A 101 6.25 -5.51 7.49
C VAL A 101 7.28 -6.04 8.49
N LEU A 102 7.99 -7.12 8.16
CA LEU A 102 9.05 -7.67 9.01
C LEU A 102 10.27 -6.76 9.17
N LEU A 103 10.39 -5.71 8.34
CA LEU A 103 11.47 -4.71 8.42
C LEU A 103 11.05 -3.41 9.10
N LEU A 104 9.84 -3.32 9.66
CA LEU A 104 9.42 -2.17 10.47
C LEU A 104 10.33 -1.99 11.70
N VAL A 105 10.83 -3.08 12.26
CA VAL A 105 11.87 -3.08 13.32
C VAL A 105 13.17 -3.65 12.74
N PRO A 106 14.35 -3.09 13.10
CA PRO A 106 15.64 -3.66 12.75
C PRO A 106 15.75 -5.14 13.15
N ARG A 107 16.41 -5.94 12.32
CA ARG A 107 16.62 -7.36 12.61
C ARG A 107 17.62 -7.52 13.74
N GLU A 108 17.55 -8.65 14.42
CA GLU A 108 18.60 -9.06 15.34
C GLU A 108 19.94 -9.17 14.58
N ALA A 109 20.95 -8.50 15.15
CA ALA A 109 22.31 -8.67 14.71
C ALA A 109 22.74 -10.11 15.04
N SER A 110 23.28 -10.80 14.06
CA SER A 110 24.06 -12.01 14.28
C SER A 110 25.30 -11.65 15.08
N SER A 111 25.73 -12.57 15.94
CA SER A 111 27.02 -12.50 16.63
C SER A 111 28.22 -12.52 15.68
N GLU A 112 28.02 -12.90 14.42
CA GLU A 112 29.03 -12.87 13.38
C GLU A 112 29.25 -11.45 12.84
N LEU A 113 30.50 -11.00 12.83
CA LEU A 113 30.92 -9.81 12.11
C LEU A 113 31.30 -10.20 10.66
N THR A 114 31.13 -9.26 9.73
CA THR A 114 31.76 -9.39 8.41
C THR A 114 33.28 -9.28 8.54
N PRO A 115 34.07 -9.71 7.53
CA PRO A 115 35.53 -9.51 7.53
C PRO A 115 35.96 -8.04 7.71
N GLY A 116 35.07 -7.07 7.46
CA GLY A 116 35.28 -5.64 7.69
C GLY A 116 34.74 -5.10 9.02
N GLY A 117 34.32 -5.97 9.95
CA GLY A 117 33.83 -5.57 11.27
C GLY A 117 32.37 -5.09 11.31
N GLU A 118 31.61 -5.23 10.22
CA GLU A 118 30.19 -4.85 10.21
C GLU A 118 29.31 -5.94 10.85
N LYS A 119 28.27 -5.54 11.58
CA LYS A 119 27.28 -6.48 12.12
C LYS A 119 26.53 -7.19 10.99
N LYS A 120 26.61 -8.52 10.94
CA LYS A 120 25.77 -9.32 10.05
C LYS A 120 24.37 -9.42 10.67
N TYR A 121 23.32 -9.44 9.85
CA TYR A 121 21.95 -9.62 10.35
C TYR A 121 21.41 -10.97 9.91
N ARG A 122 20.61 -11.63 10.77
CA ARG A 122 19.96 -12.90 10.41
C ARG A 122 19.07 -12.68 9.18
N ARG A 123 19.23 -13.54 8.17
CA ARG A 123 18.43 -13.45 6.93
C ARG A 123 17.01 -13.94 7.22
N LEU A 124 16.00 -13.18 6.81
CA LEU A 124 14.62 -13.65 6.83
C LEU A 124 14.43 -14.77 5.81
N GLY A 125 13.88 -15.89 6.27
CA GLY A 125 13.52 -17.02 5.43
C GLY A 125 12.58 -16.62 4.29
N ALA A 126 12.70 -17.26 3.14
CA ALA A 126 11.78 -17.02 2.03
C ALA A 126 10.35 -17.46 2.36
N LEU A 127 10.21 -18.57 3.09
CA LEU A 127 8.92 -19.12 3.53
C LEU A 127 8.21 -18.17 4.49
N ILE A 128 8.87 -17.70 5.55
CA ILE A 128 8.33 -16.73 6.51
C ILE A 128 7.80 -15.47 5.80
N ARG A 129 8.55 -14.94 4.84
CA ARG A 129 8.13 -13.76 4.08
C ARG A 129 6.92 -14.02 3.19
N ALA A 130 6.80 -15.22 2.64
CA ALA A 130 5.63 -15.62 1.86
C ALA A 130 4.42 -15.81 2.78
N GLU A 131 4.59 -16.51 3.90
CA GLU A 131 3.56 -16.78 4.90
C GLU A 131 2.93 -15.48 5.45
N VAL A 132 3.75 -14.52 5.90
CA VAL A 132 3.29 -13.19 6.35
C VAL A 132 2.55 -12.46 5.23
N GLY A 133 3.12 -12.48 4.01
CA GLY A 133 2.51 -11.85 2.85
C GLY A 133 1.16 -12.45 2.48
N GLU A 134 1.02 -13.77 2.51
CA GLU A 134 -0.22 -14.49 2.23
C GLU A 134 -1.28 -14.21 3.29
N HIS A 135 -0.88 -14.18 4.56
CA HIS A 135 -1.77 -13.80 5.65
C HIS A 135 -2.31 -12.37 5.44
N ILE A 136 -1.42 -11.41 5.12
CA ILE A 136 -1.82 -10.03 4.82
C ILE A 136 -2.80 -9.97 3.65
N ARG A 137 -2.53 -10.68 2.54
CA ARG A 137 -3.44 -10.69 1.38
C ARG A 137 -4.80 -11.27 1.73
N ARG A 138 -4.83 -12.34 2.53
CA ARG A 138 -6.06 -13.01 2.93
C ARG A 138 -6.92 -12.15 3.84
N VAL A 139 -6.31 -11.51 4.84
CA VAL A 139 -7.03 -10.74 5.86
C VAL A 139 -7.36 -9.33 5.38
N PHE A 140 -6.42 -8.66 4.73
CA PHE A 140 -6.54 -7.23 4.40
C PHE A 140 -6.77 -6.94 2.91
N GLY A 141 -6.78 -7.96 2.03
CA GLY A 141 -6.84 -7.75 0.58
C GLY A 141 -8.07 -6.96 0.12
N VAL A 142 -9.27 -7.31 0.63
CA VAL A 142 -10.51 -6.59 0.28
C VAL A 142 -10.50 -5.16 0.83
N PHE A 143 -10.07 -4.99 2.08
CA PHE A 143 -9.91 -3.67 2.69
C PHE A 143 -8.96 -2.79 1.87
N ALA A 144 -7.81 -3.33 1.46
CA ALA A 144 -6.84 -2.61 0.65
C ALA A 144 -7.39 -2.19 -0.71
N LEU A 145 -8.08 -3.09 -1.41
CA LEU A 145 -8.73 -2.76 -2.69
C LEU A 145 -9.69 -1.58 -2.55
N ASN A 146 -10.49 -1.57 -1.48
CA ASN A 146 -11.44 -0.49 -1.21
C ASN A 146 -10.73 0.84 -0.92
N VAL A 147 -9.70 0.84 -0.06
CA VAL A 147 -8.91 2.03 0.25
C VAL A 147 -8.23 2.59 -0.99
N LEU A 148 -7.56 1.74 -1.79
CA LEU A 148 -6.87 2.15 -3.00
C LEU A 148 -7.85 2.76 -4.01
N THR A 149 -9.00 2.13 -4.21
CA THR A 149 -10.05 2.65 -5.12
C THR A 149 -10.57 4.01 -4.64
N ALA A 150 -10.74 4.19 -3.33
CA ALA A 150 -11.16 5.47 -2.76
C ALA A 150 -10.09 6.57 -2.95
N ILE A 151 -8.81 6.25 -2.75
CA ILE A 151 -7.69 7.17 -3.01
C ILE A 151 -7.68 7.60 -4.48
N GLU A 152 -7.76 6.66 -5.41
CA GLU A 152 -7.77 6.95 -6.85
C GLU A 152 -8.96 7.82 -7.27
N ARG A 153 -10.15 7.54 -6.72
CA ARG A 153 -11.34 8.38 -6.94
C ARG A 153 -11.12 9.81 -6.44
N GLN A 154 -10.52 9.99 -5.27
CA GLN A 154 -10.20 11.33 -4.74
C GLN A 154 -9.16 12.06 -5.59
N ILE A 155 -8.16 11.36 -6.11
CA ILE A 155 -7.15 11.94 -6.99
C ILE A 155 -7.79 12.37 -8.32
N ARG A 156 -8.57 11.49 -8.95
CA ARG A 156 -9.29 11.80 -10.19
C ARG A 156 -10.23 12.99 -10.02
N ALA A 157 -11.06 12.99 -8.97
CA ALA A 157 -11.97 14.12 -8.70
C ALA A 157 -11.23 15.46 -8.55
N LYS A 158 -10.05 15.47 -7.91
CA LYS A 158 -9.20 16.68 -7.80
C LYS A 158 -8.61 17.10 -9.15
N GLN A 159 -8.20 16.15 -9.98
CA GLN A 159 -7.69 16.43 -11.32
C GLN A 159 -8.80 17.00 -12.21
N ASP A 160 -9.99 16.41 -12.17
CA ASP A 160 -11.15 16.86 -12.95
C ASP A 160 -11.58 18.27 -12.53
N ALA A 161 -11.63 18.55 -11.22
CA ALA A 161 -11.90 19.90 -10.71
C ALA A 161 -10.83 20.91 -11.12
N ALA A 162 -9.55 20.54 -11.05
CA ALA A 162 -8.46 21.42 -11.49
C ALA A 162 -8.50 21.67 -13.02
N GLN A 163 -8.91 20.68 -13.80
CA GLN A 163 -9.08 20.83 -15.24
C GLN A 163 -10.28 21.72 -15.57
N ALA A 164 -11.40 21.59 -14.85
CA ALA A 164 -12.56 22.46 -15.03
C ALA A 164 -12.23 23.94 -14.78
N LEU A 165 -11.38 24.24 -13.80
CA LEU A 165 -10.89 25.61 -13.55
C LEU A 165 -10.01 26.18 -14.68
N ARG A 166 -9.47 25.32 -15.56
CA ARG A 166 -8.67 25.73 -16.71
C ARG A 166 -9.47 25.84 -18.00
N THR A 167 -10.72 25.36 -18.00
CA THR A 167 -11.59 25.47 -19.16
C THR A 167 -12.04 26.93 -19.30
N PRO A 168 -11.76 27.60 -20.43
CA PRO A 168 -12.23 28.97 -20.63
C PRO A 168 -13.75 29.02 -20.64
N PHE A 169 -14.32 30.13 -20.17
CA PHE A 169 -15.76 30.35 -20.32
C PHE A 169 -16.13 30.35 -21.80
N PRO A 170 -17.27 29.75 -22.19
CA PRO A 170 -17.74 29.83 -23.56
C PRO A 170 -17.91 31.31 -23.92
N ASP A 171 -17.35 31.71 -25.06
CA ASP A 171 -17.51 33.07 -25.56
C ASP A 171 -19.00 33.30 -25.87
N PRO A 172 -19.67 34.26 -25.19
CA PRO A 172 -21.09 34.50 -25.41
C PRO A 172 -21.42 34.93 -26.85
N LEU A 173 -20.41 35.32 -27.64
CA LEU A 173 -20.56 35.73 -29.04
C LEU A 173 -20.24 34.62 -30.04
N SER A 174 -19.78 33.45 -29.59
CA SER A 174 -19.62 32.30 -30.47
C SER A 174 -20.99 31.73 -30.83
N THR A 175 -21.56 32.19 -31.95
CA THR A 175 -22.77 31.61 -32.53
C THR A 175 -22.56 30.11 -32.75
N PRO A 176 -23.51 29.24 -32.34
CA PRO A 176 -23.42 27.82 -32.63
C PRO A 176 -23.34 27.65 -34.15
N THR A 177 -22.23 27.10 -34.63
CA THR A 177 -22.08 26.73 -36.04
C THR A 177 -23.26 25.84 -36.41
N ALA A 178 -24.10 26.31 -37.32
CA ALA A 178 -25.29 25.58 -37.75
C ALA A 178 -24.87 24.16 -38.16
N PRO A 179 -25.62 23.12 -37.78
CA PRO A 179 -25.34 21.77 -38.23
C PRO A 179 -25.30 21.76 -39.77
N PRO A 180 -24.37 21.03 -40.39
CA PRO A 180 -24.28 20.97 -41.84
C PRO A 180 -25.63 20.49 -42.39
N GLU A 181 -26.28 21.35 -43.19
CA GLU A 181 -27.51 20.98 -43.88
C GLU A 181 -27.24 19.71 -44.67
N GLY A 182 -28.05 18.68 -44.37
CA GLY A 182 -27.90 17.36 -44.95
C GLY A 182 -27.92 17.45 -46.47
N ASP A 183 -26.85 16.93 -47.07
CA ASP A 183 -26.72 16.69 -48.49
C ASP A 183 -27.82 15.69 -48.90
N ALA A 184 -28.93 16.22 -49.39
CA ALA A 184 -30.03 15.45 -49.97
C ALA A 184 -29.55 14.89 -51.31
N GLY A 185 -28.88 13.74 -51.27
CA GLY A 185 -28.43 13.02 -52.46
C GLY A 185 -29.62 12.67 -53.38
N PRO A 186 -29.48 12.81 -54.72
CA PRO A 186 -30.55 12.52 -55.65
C PRO A 186 -30.71 11.01 -55.88
N HIS A 187 -31.96 10.57 -55.95
CA HIS A 187 -32.40 9.24 -56.41
C HIS A 187 -32.36 9.12 -57.93
#